data_AF-A0A2P2MW99-F1
#
_entry.id   AF-A0A2P2MW99-F1
#
_cell.length_a   1.000
_cell.length_b   1.000
_cell.length_c   1.000
_cell.angle_alpha   90.00
_cell.angle_beta   90.00
_cell.angle_gamma   90.00
#
_symmetry.space_group_name_H-M   'P 1'
#
loop_
_entity.id
_entity.type
_entity.pdbx_description
1 polymer ?
#
loop_
_entity_poly.entity_id
_entity_poly.type
_entity_poly.pdbx_seq_one_letter_code
_entity_poly.pdbx_strand_id
1 'polypeptide(L)'
;MEISGACNSHHSKEPTLWNTLTLAFQTLGVVYGDMGTSPLYVFADVFSKVPIESEVDVLGALSLVMYTIALLPLAKYIFVVLKANDNGEGGTFALYSLICRYAKVNKLPNHQPADEHISSFRLKLPTPELERALNIKENLERRSSLKTFLLLLVLMGTSMIIGDGILTPAISVMSAVSGLQGEIPGFGTNALVIVSIILLLLLFSIQRFGTGKVGFMFAPILFLWFFSLGAIGIYNVVTHDITVIRALNPFYIYLFFKKNSGDAWSALGGCVLCITGTYCH
;
A
#
# COMPACT_ATOMS: atom_id res chain seq x y z
N MET A 1 -6.48 62.56 3.11
CA MET A 1 -5.65 62.93 1.94
C MET A 1 -4.23 63.02 2.47
N GLU A 2 -3.30 62.11 2.24
CA GLU A 2 -3.15 60.91 1.41
C GLU A 2 -2.42 59.86 2.27
N ILE A 3 -2.71 58.57 2.11
CA ILE A 3 -1.96 57.49 2.79
C ILE A 3 -1.20 56.72 1.70
N SER A 4 0.13 56.83 1.74
CA SER A 4 1.05 55.93 1.04
C SER A 4 0.92 54.52 1.58
N GLY A 5 0.63 53.55 0.71
CA GLY A 5 0.64 52.12 1.01
C GLY A 5 1.28 51.38 -0.16
N ALA A 6 2.59 51.21 -0.10
CA ALA A 6 3.38 50.48 -1.08
C ALA A 6 3.17 48.96 -0.96
N CYS A 7 3.23 48.31 -2.12
CA CYS A 7 3.14 46.88 -2.39
C CYS A 7 3.74 45.97 -1.30
N ASN A 8 2.91 45.08 -0.75
CA ASN A 8 3.39 43.91 -0.01
C ASN A 8 3.72 42.80 -1.03
N SER A 9 5.02 42.64 -1.29
CA SER A 9 5.60 41.56 -2.09
C SER A 9 5.39 40.21 -1.39
N HIS A 10 4.48 39.38 -1.91
CA HIS A 10 4.45 37.95 -1.61
C HIS A 10 5.68 37.28 -2.23
N HIS A 11 6.75 37.17 -1.44
CA HIS A 11 7.96 36.46 -1.81
C HIS A 11 7.71 34.95 -1.67
N SER A 12 7.30 34.29 -2.76
CA SER A 12 7.30 32.84 -2.87
C SER A 12 8.75 32.35 -2.88
N LYS A 13 9.25 31.91 -1.71
CA LYS A 13 10.53 31.21 -1.62
C LYS A 13 10.43 29.94 -2.44
N GLU A 14 11.24 29.83 -3.50
CA GLU A 14 11.40 28.56 -4.21
C GLU A 14 11.86 27.48 -3.23
N PRO A 15 11.26 26.27 -3.25
CA PRO A 15 11.69 25.20 -2.37
C PRO A 15 13.12 24.80 -2.73
N THR A 16 14.04 25.01 -1.79
CA THR A 16 15.45 24.60 -1.87
C THR A 16 15.53 23.13 -2.29
N LEU A 17 16.42 22.78 -3.23
CA LEU A 17 16.60 21.39 -3.72
C LEU A 17 16.72 20.36 -2.59
N TRP A 18 17.36 20.75 -1.48
CA TRP A 18 17.47 19.95 -0.26
C TRP A 18 16.13 19.64 0.41
N ASN A 19 15.21 20.60 0.46
CA ASN A 19 13.86 20.38 1.03
C ASN A 19 13.07 19.44 0.12
N THR A 20 13.18 19.60 -1.21
CA THR A 20 12.55 18.70 -2.18
C THR A 20 13.11 17.28 -2.10
N LEU A 21 14.44 17.13 -2.00
CA LEU A 21 15.10 15.83 -1.78
C LEU A 21 14.67 15.19 -0.46
N THR A 22 14.54 15.99 0.59
CA THR A 22 14.11 15.50 1.91
C THR A 22 12.66 15.02 1.90
N LEU A 23 11.77 15.76 1.24
CA LEU A 23 10.37 15.38 1.06
C LEU A 23 10.22 14.15 0.14
N ALA A 24 11.02 14.07 -0.93
CA ALA A 24 11.08 12.89 -1.80
C ALA A 24 11.58 11.66 -1.03
N PHE A 25 12.62 11.82 -0.21
CA PHE A 25 13.13 10.74 0.63
C PHE A 25 12.12 10.30 1.70
N GLN A 26 11.38 11.24 2.29
CA GLN A 26 10.33 10.94 3.25
C GLN A 26 9.18 10.16 2.62
N THR A 27 8.68 10.62 1.47
CA THR A 27 7.59 9.94 0.75
C THR A 27 8.02 8.57 0.26
N LEU A 28 9.25 8.44 -0.24
CA LEU A 28 9.81 7.15 -0.65
C LEU A 28 9.97 6.21 0.55
N GLY A 29 10.52 6.67 1.68
CA GLY A 29 10.68 5.84 2.88
C GLY A 29 9.35 5.33 3.44
N VAL A 30 8.32 6.18 3.50
CA VAL A 30 7.00 5.79 4.01
C VAL A 30 6.29 4.83 3.04
N VAL A 31 6.29 5.12 1.74
CA VAL A 31 5.58 4.28 0.75
C VAL A 31 6.28 2.94 0.53
N TYR A 32 7.62 2.94 0.43
CA TYR A 32 8.37 1.71 0.21
C TYR A 32 8.57 0.89 1.49
N GLY A 33 8.45 1.49 2.68
CA GLY A 33 8.50 0.75 3.95
C GLY A 33 7.39 -0.30 4.06
N ASP A 34 6.17 0.07 3.68
CA ASP A 34 5.04 -0.85 3.67
C ASP A 34 5.15 -1.89 2.54
N MET A 35 5.60 -1.47 1.35
CA MET A 35 5.81 -2.37 0.21
C MET A 35 6.96 -3.36 0.39
N GLY A 36 7.99 -3.02 1.16
CA GLY A 36 9.18 -3.87 1.32
C GLY A 36 9.13 -4.80 2.52
N THR A 37 8.23 -4.55 3.48
CA THR A 37 8.01 -5.48 4.61
C THR A 37 7.04 -6.60 4.25
N SER A 38 6.14 -6.40 3.29
CA SER A 38 5.17 -7.41 2.82
C SER A 38 5.83 -8.70 2.31
N PRO A 39 6.88 -8.64 1.45
CA PRO A 39 7.58 -9.84 1.01
C PRO A 39 8.17 -10.66 2.17
N LEU A 40 8.65 -10.01 3.24
CA LEU A 40 9.19 -10.71 4.40
C LEU A 40 8.12 -11.49 5.16
N TYR A 41 6.93 -10.91 5.31
CA TYR A 41 5.78 -11.63 5.89
C TYR A 41 5.38 -12.81 5.02
N VAL A 42 5.36 -12.64 3.70
CA VAL A 42 5.09 -13.72 2.74
C VAL A 42 6.10 -14.84 2.87
N PHE A 43 7.41 -14.52 2.92
CA PHE A 43 8.44 -15.53 3.11
C PHE A 43 8.26 -16.27 4.44
N ALA A 44 8.06 -15.56 5.55
CA ALA A 44 7.84 -16.17 6.84
C ALA A 44 6.61 -17.11 6.85
N ASP A 45 5.50 -16.69 6.24
CA ASP A 45 4.27 -17.49 6.16
C ASP A 45 4.46 -18.74 5.29
N VAL A 46 5.02 -18.60 4.09
CA VAL A 46 5.24 -19.72 3.16
C VAL A 46 6.20 -20.75 3.73
N PHE A 47 7.33 -20.32 4.30
CA PHE A 47 8.30 -21.24 4.90
C PHE A 47 7.84 -21.87 6.22
N SER A 48 6.85 -21.28 6.91
CA SER A 48 6.24 -21.89 8.09
C SER A 48 5.25 -23.02 7.75
N LYS A 49 4.64 -22.98 6.56
CA LYS A 49 3.57 -23.90 6.14
C LYS A 49 4.06 -25.05 5.27
N VAL A 50 5.21 -24.89 4.61
CA VAL A 50 5.73 -25.87 3.66
C VAL A 50 6.86 -26.66 4.31
N PRO A 51 6.75 -28.00 4.46
CA PRO A 51 7.86 -28.81 4.95
C PRO A 51 9.00 -28.77 3.94
N ILE A 52 10.17 -28.32 4.38
CA ILE A 52 11.38 -28.23 3.55
C ILE A 52 12.07 -29.59 3.56
N GLU A 53 11.75 -30.43 2.57
CA GLU A 53 12.38 -31.75 2.42
C GLU A 53 13.52 -31.76 1.38
N SER A 54 13.55 -30.79 0.45
CA SER A 54 14.53 -30.72 -0.63
C SER A 54 14.85 -29.29 -1.06
N GLU A 55 16.06 -29.06 -1.57
CA GLU A 55 16.49 -27.78 -2.16
C GLU A 55 15.54 -27.30 -3.28
N VAL A 56 14.94 -28.24 -4.01
CA VAL A 56 13.98 -27.95 -5.09
C VAL A 56 12.70 -27.29 -4.54
N ASP A 57 12.29 -27.64 -3.32
CA ASP A 57 11.10 -27.08 -2.69
C ASP A 57 11.35 -25.63 -2.24
N VAL A 58 12.57 -25.35 -1.74
CA VAL A 58 13.00 -23.98 -1.40
C VAL A 58 13.05 -23.09 -2.64
N LEU A 59 13.65 -23.60 -3.72
CA LEU A 59 13.70 -22.92 -5.03
C LEU A 59 12.29 -22.68 -5.59
N GLY A 60 11.40 -23.66 -5.47
CA GLY A 60 10.01 -23.57 -5.90
C GLY A 60 9.20 -22.54 -5.12
N ALA A 61 9.30 -22.55 -3.80
CA ALA A 61 8.66 -21.57 -2.93
C ALA A 61 9.19 -20.15 -3.19
N LEU A 62 10.51 -19.99 -3.33
CA LEU A 62 11.11 -18.68 -3.60
C LEU A 62 10.70 -18.14 -4.98
N SER A 63 10.68 -19.01 -6.00
CA SER A 63 10.16 -18.67 -7.34
C SER A 63 8.70 -18.24 -7.28
N LEU A 64 7.87 -18.97 -6.53
CA LEU A 64 6.45 -18.65 -6.35
C LEU A 64 6.24 -17.26 -5.75
N VAL A 65 6.95 -16.95 -4.66
CA VAL A 65 6.86 -15.63 -4.00
C VAL A 65 7.31 -14.52 -4.94
N MET A 66 8.48 -14.70 -5.58
CA MET A 66 9.04 -13.73 -6.54
C MET A 66 8.06 -13.42 -7.68
N TYR A 67 7.52 -14.46 -8.33
CA TYR A 67 6.58 -14.28 -9.44
C TYR A 67 5.24 -13.74 -8.98
N THR A 68 4.75 -14.08 -7.79
CA THR A 68 3.48 -13.58 -7.28
C THR A 68 3.57 -12.09 -6.98
N ILE A 69 4.66 -11.63 -6.35
CA ILE A 69 4.93 -10.20 -6.11
C ILE A 69 5.14 -9.42 -7.41
N ALA A 70 5.72 -10.04 -8.45
CA ALA A 70 5.92 -9.37 -9.74
C ALA A 70 4.64 -9.34 -10.60
N LEU A 71 3.95 -10.48 -10.74
CA LEU A 71 2.82 -10.63 -11.66
C LEU A 71 1.52 -10.02 -11.13
N LEU A 72 1.24 -10.07 -9.82
CA LEU A 72 -0.04 -9.54 -9.31
C LEU A 72 -0.16 -8.03 -9.51
N PRO A 73 0.84 -7.20 -9.16
CA PRO A 73 0.81 -5.78 -9.49
C PRO A 73 0.80 -5.58 -11.00
N LEU A 74 1.65 -6.28 -11.76
CA LEU A 74 1.68 -6.14 -13.22
C LEU A 74 0.30 -6.39 -13.84
N ALA A 75 -0.38 -7.47 -13.44
CA ALA A 75 -1.72 -7.80 -13.89
C ALA A 75 -2.75 -6.76 -13.43
N LYS A 76 -2.73 -6.34 -12.15
CA LYS A 76 -3.60 -5.27 -11.64
C LYS A 76 -3.44 -3.99 -12.47
N TYR A 77 -2.21 -3.58 -12.75
CA TYR A 77 -1.94 -2.36 -13.51
C TYR A 77 -2.37 -2.51 -14.99
N ILE A 78 -2.12 -3.64 -15.64
CA ILE A 78 -2.53 -3.88 -17.04
C ILE A 78 -4.05 -4.00 -17.19
N PHE A 79 -4.73 -4.75 -16.32
CA PHE A 79 -6.15 -5.02 -16.47
C PHE A 79 -7.04 -3.94 -15.86
N VAL A 80 -6.59 -3.22 -14.84
CA VAL A 80 -7.38 -2.20 -14.14
C VAL A 80 -6.93 -0.80 -14.54
N VAL A 81 -5.66 -0.46 -14.34
CA VAL A 81 -5.17 0.92 -14.54
C VAL A 81 -5.10 1.29 -16.02
N LEU A 82 -4.58 0.39 -16.87
CA LEU A 82 -4.50 0.61 -18.32
C LEU A 82 -5.86 0.48 -19.02
N LYS A 83 -6.82 -0.25 -18.42
CA LYS A 83 -8.18 -0.39 -18.95
C LYS A 83 -9.11 0.74 -18.49
N ALA A 84 -8.78 1.43 -17.40
CA ALA A 84 -9.36 2.71 -17.00
C ALA A 84 -8.79 3.86 -17.84
N ASN A 85 -8.97 3.75 -19.16
CA ASN A 85 -8.52 4.73 -20.13
C ASN A 85 -9.75 5.50 -20.65
N ASP A 86 -9.80 6.81 -20.39
CA ASP A 86 -10.81 7.71 -20.95
C ASP A 86 -10.12 8.61 -21.99
N ASN A 87 -10.38 8.35 -23.27
CA ASN A 87 -9.98 9.21 -24.40
C ASN A 87 -8.51 9.68 -24.47
N GLY A 88 -7.55 8.82 -24.10
CA GLY A 88 -6.13 9.01 -24.44
C GLY A 88 -5.25 9.64 -23.36
N GLU A 89 -5.78 9.91 -22.17
CA GLU A 89 -4.97 10.12 -20.97
C GLU A 89 -5.10 8.88 -20.07
N GLY A 90 -4.07 8.02 -20.12
CA GLY A 90 -4.05 6.78 -19.34
C GLY A 90 -3.49 7.00 -17.93
N GLY A 91 -4.11 6.35 -16.94
CA GLY A 91 -3.49 6.12 -15.64
C GLY A 91 -4.29 6.61 -14.43
N THR A 92 -3.70 6.43 -13.25
CA THR A 92 -4.25 6.88 -11.96
C THR A 92 -4.61 8.36 -11.93
N PHE A 93 -3.95 9.18 -12.77
CA PHE A 93 -4.22 10.61 -12.92
C PHE A 93 -5.55 10.88 -13.67
N ALA A 94 -5.92 10.05 -14.64
CA ALA A 94 -7.22 10.11 -15.29
C ALA A 94 -8.32 9.65 -14.34
N LEU A 95 -8.08 8.60 -13.54
CA LEU A 95 -9.02 8.16 -12.50
C LEU A 95 -9.21 9.23 -11.41
N TYR A 96 -8.13 9.87 -10.94
CA TYR A 96 -8.19 11.00 -10.00
C TYR A 96 -8.93 12.20 -10.60
N SER A 97 -8.63 12.54 -11.86
CA SER A 97 -9.32 13.59 -12.61
C SER A 97 -10.81 13.29 -12.78
N LEU A 98 -11.20 12.06 -13.13
CA LEU A 98 -12.59 11.61 -13.21
C LEU A 98 -13.28 11.64 -11.84
N ILE A 99 -12.64 11.16 -10.78
CA ILE A 99 -13.20 11.21 -9.41
C ILE A 99 -13.38 12.67 -8.98
N CYS A 100 -12.38 13.54 -9.12
CA CYS A 100 -12.52 14.96 -8.78
C CYS A 100 -13.54 15.70 -9.67
N ARG A 101 -13.74 15.26 -10.92
CA ARG A 101 -14.69 15.86 -11.87
C ARG A 101 -16.12 15.36 -11.70
N TYR A 102 -16.33 14.12 -11.25
CA TYR A 102 -17.65 13.51 -11.07
C TYR A 102 -18.11 13.40 -9.62
N ALA A 103 -17.20 13.16 -8.68
CA ALA A 103 -17.48 13.24 -7.26
C ALA A 103 -17.35 14.71 -6.83
N LYS A 104 -18.43 15.47 -7.05
CA LYS A 104 -18.64 16.81 -6.50
C LYS A 104 -18.78 16.76 -4.97
N VAL A 105 -17.78 16.23 -4.27
CA VAL A 105 -17.72 16.07 -2.81
C VAL A 105 -16.74 17.10 -2.26
N ASN A 106 -17.02 18.38 -2.52
CA ASN A 106 -16.55 19.45 -1.64
C ASN A 106 -17.72 19.84 -0.74
N LYS A 107 -17.74 19.24 0.46
CA LYS A 107 -18.47 19.73 1.63
C LYS A 107 -17.61 20.73 2.43
N LEU A 108 -16.76 21.49 1.75
CA LEU A 108 -16.07 22.63 2.34
C LEU A 108 -16.55 23.89 1.60
N PRO A 109 -17.17 24.86 2.31
CA PRO A 109 -17.61 26.11 1.71
C PRO A 109 -16.38 26.98 1.48
N ASN A 110 -15.61 26.68 0.44
CA ASN A 110 -14.57 27.60 -0.01
C ASN A 110 -15.18 28.49 -1.09
N HIS A 111 -15.81 29.57 -0.64
CA HIS A 111 -16.40 30.59 -1.50
C HIS A 111 -15.27 31.46 -2.06
N GLN A 112 -14.57 30.95 -3.07
CA GLN A 112 -13.54 31.70 -3.78
C GLN A 112 -14.22 32.51 -4.89
N PRO A 113 -14.06 33.85 -4.96
CA PRO A 113 -14.72 34.70 -5.96
C PRO A 113 -14.30 34.43 -7.42
N ALA A 114 -13.38 33.48 -7.64
CA ALA A 114 -13.02 33.00 -8.98
C ALA A 114 -14.05 32.00 -9.56
N ASP A 115 -14.90 31.39 -8.73
CA ASP A 115 -15.86 30.37 -9.17
C ASP A 115 -17.18 30.93 -9.72
N GLU A 116 -17.45 32.22 -9.51
CA GLU A 116 -18.69 32.87 -9.98
C GLU A 116 -18.73 32.98 -11.52
N HIS A 117 -17.57 33.07 -12.17
CA HIS A 117 -17.44 33.25 -13.62
C HIS A 117 -17.38 31.95 -14.44
N ILE A 118 -17.26 30.76 -13.83
CA ILE A 118 -17.16 29.48 -14.56
C ILE A 118 -18.53 28.76 -14.63
N SER A 119 -19.47 29.12 -13.75
CA SER A 119 -20.79 28.49 -13.64
C SER A 119 -21.67 28.62 -14.90
N SER A 120 -21.38 29.59 -15.78
CA SER A 120 -22.18 29.88 -16.96
C SER A 120 -21.67 29.25 -18.27
N PHE A 121 -20.47 28.66 -18.32
CA PHE A 121 -19.82 28.45 -19.63
C PHE A 121 -19.84 27.05 -20.25
N ARG A 122 -20.07 25.93 -19.54
CA ARG A 122 -20.15 24.61 -20.22
C ARG A 122 -21.00 23.57 -19.47
N LEU A 123 -22.31 23.72 -19.53
CA LEU A 123 -23.24 22.59 -19.44
C LEU A 123 -23.56 22.16 -20.88
N LYS A 124 -22.60 21.50 -21.55
CA LYS A 124 -22.81 20.95 -22.89
C LYS A 124 -22.01 19.66 -23.14
N LEU A 125 -22.79 18.57 -23.20
CA LEU A 125 -22.66 17.33 -23.98
C LEU A 125 -21.96 16.10 -23.36
N PRO A 126 -22.41 14.89 -23.78
CA PRO A 126 -22.46 13.67 -22.99
C PRO A 126 -21.22 12.83 -23.23
N THR A 127 -20.49 12.50 -22.18
CA THR A 127 -19.60 11.34 -22.27
C THR A 127 -20.46 10.09 -22.08
N PRO A 128 -20.28 9.03 -22.89
CA PRO A 128 -21.02 7.78 -22.73
C PRO A 128 -20.78 7.15 -21.34
N GLU A 129 -19.67 7.50 -20.69
CA GLU A 129 -19.32 7.17 -19.30
C GLU A 129 -20.24 7.88 -18.29
N LEU A 130 -20.50 9.17 -18.45
CA LEU A 130 -21.38 9.94 -17.57
C LEU A 130 -22.84 9.53 -17.72
N GLU A 131 -23.28 9.26 -18.94
CA GLU A 131 -24.64 8.78 -19.20
C GLU A 131 -24.84 7.37 -18.61
N ARG A 132 -23.82 6.49 -18.70
CA ARG A 132 -23.79 5.21 -17.97
C ARG A 132 -23.83 5.39 -16.45
N ALA A 133 -23.01 6.27 -15.89
CA ALA A 133 -22.96 6.54 -14.46
C ALA A 133 -24.28 7.12 -13.92
N LEU A 134 -24.91 8.03 -14.68
CA LEU A 134 -26.22 8.60 -14.34
C LEU A 134 -27.34 7.57 -14.45
N ASN A 135 -27.33 6.70 -15.46
CA ASN A 135 -28.32 5.63 -15.59
C ASN A 135 -28.14 4.56 -14.50
N ILE A 136 -26.90 4.25 -14.11
CA ILE A 136 -26.61 3.39 -12.94
C ILE A 136 -27.10 4.08 -11.67
N LYS A 137 -26.81 5.37 -11.48
CA LYS A 137 -27.27 6.16 -10.33
C LYS A 137 -28.80 6.19 -10.25
N GLU A 138 -29.48 6.44 -11.37
CA GLU A 138 -30.94 6.51 -11.45
C GLU A 138 -31.59 5.15 -11.19
N ASN A 139 -31.03 4.04 -11.72
CA ASN A 139 -31.49 2.69 -11.41
C ASN A 139 -31.23 2.29 -9.95
N LEU A 140 -30.09 2.70 -9.39
CA LEU A 140 -29.74 2.53 -7.97
C LEU A 140 -30.65 3.37 -7.08
N GLU A 141 -31.05 4.57 -7.53
CA GLU A 141 -31.93 5.47 -6.81
C GLU A 141 -33.41 5.06 -6.86
N ARG A 142 -33.81 4.41 -7.96
CA ARG A 142 -35.18 3.92 -8.20
C ARG A 142 -35.55 2.73 -7.32
N ARG A 143 -34.57 1.88 -6.93
CA ARG A 143 -34.82 0.69 -6.09
C ARG A 143 -34.33 0.93 -4.66
N SER A 144 -35.28 1.00 -3.72
CA SER A 144 -34.98 1.12 -2.28
C SER A 144 -34.04 -0.01 -1.78
N SER A 145 -34.21 -1.24 -2.28
CA SER A 145 -33.35 -2.37 -1.92
C SER A 145 -31.90 -2.21 -2.40
N LEU A 146 -31.65 -1.57 -3.54
CA LEU A 146 -30.30 -1.32 -4.04
C LEU A 146 -29.59 -0.23 -3.24
N LYS A 147 -30.32 0.80 -2.76
CA LYS A 147 -29.77 1.78 -1.81
C LYS A 147 -29.33 1.11 -0.51
N THR A 148 -30.18 0.24 0.03
CA THR A 148 -29.85 -0.51 1.25
C THR A 148 -28.66 -1.44 1.03
N PHE A 149 -28.61 -2.16 -0.10
CA PHE A 149 -27.48 -3.01 -0.44
C PHE A 149 -26.17 -2.21 -0.62
N LEU A 150 -26.23 -1.06 -1.32
CA LEU A 150 -25.09 -0.16 -1.47
C LEU A 150 -24.63 0.37 -0.11
N LEU A 151 -25.56 0.79 0.76
CA LEU A 151 -25.24 1.28 2.09
C LEU A 151 -24.60 0.18 2.95
N LEU A 152 -25.09 -1.06 2.88
CA LEU A 152 -24.47 -2.21 3.54
C LEU A 152 -23.07 -2.50 2.98
N LEU A 153 -22.88 -2.44 1.66
CA LEU A 153 -21.59 -2.64 1.01
C LEU A 153 -20.58 -1.57 1.45
N VAL A 154 -20.99 -0.30 1.47
CA VAL A 154 -20.13 0.81 1.92
C VAL A 154 -19.82 0.66 3.41
N LEU A 155 -20.82 0.35 4.26
CA LEU A 155 -20.61 0.14 5.69
C LEU A 155 -19.63 -1.01 5.94
N MET A 156 -19.81 -2.13 5.25
CA MET A 156 -18.92 -3.30 5.32
C MET A 156 -17.51 -2.98 4.82
N GLY A 157 -17.37 -2.21 3.73
CA GLY A 157 -16.07 -1.75 3.24
C GLY A 157 -15.38 -0.81 4.23
N THR A 158 -16.12 0.14 4.81
CA THR A 158 -15.55 1.07 5.81
C THR A 158 -15.13 0.36 7.08
N SER A 159 -15.89 -0.63 7.57
CA SER A 159 -15.50 -1.39 8.77
C SER A 159 -14.28 -2.28 8.50
N MET A 160 -14.17 -2.86 7.29
CA MET A 160 -13.00 -3.65 6.89
C MET A 160 -11.74 -2.80 6.85
N ILE A 161 -11.79 -1.59 6.25
CA ILE A 161 -10.64 -0.67 6.19
C ILE A 161 -10.23 -0.21 7.60
N ILE A 162 -11.19 0.10 8.46
CA ILE A 162 -10.89 0.47 9.86
C ILE A 162 -10.28 -0.71 10.63
N GLY A 163 -10.81 -1.92 10.43
CA GLY A 163 -10.29 -3.14 11.03
C GLY A 163 -8.83 -3.40 10.62
N ASP A 164 -8.53 -3.29 9.33
CA ASP A 164 -7.18 -3.49 8.79
C ASP A 164 -6.18 -2.45 9.34
N GLY A 165 -6.60 -1.18 9.44
CA GLY A 165 -5.81 -0.12 10.04
C GLY A 165 -5.51 -0.30 11.54
N ILE A 166 -6.37 -1.02 12.27
CA ILE A 166 -6.16 -1.35 13.69
C ILE A 166 -5.31 -2.62 13.85
N LEU A 167 -5.54 -3.63 13.00
CA LEU A 167 -4.87 -4.94 13.10
C LEU A 167 -3.41 -4.89 12.66
N THR A 168 -3.09 -4.13 11.61
CA THR A 168 -1.74 -4.05 11.03
C THR A 168 -0.65 -3.65 12.05
N PRO A 169 -0.77 -2.54 12.82
CA PRO A 169 0.24 -2.20 13.81
C PRO A 169 0.34 -3.23 14.94
N ALA A 170 -0.78 -3.87 15.33
CA ALA A 170 -0.79 -4.91 16.36
C ALA A 170 -0.04 -6.17 15.90
N ILE A 171 -0.33 -6.66 14.69
CA ILE A 171 0.33 -7.84 14.11
C ILE A 171 1.81 -7.56 13.85
N SER A 172 2.15 -6.37 13.34
CA SER A 172 3.54 -6.01 13.06
C SER A 172 4.39 -5.97 14.33
N VAL A 173 3.91 -5.34 15.41
CA VAL A 173 4.62 -5.32 16.70
C VAL A 173 4.73 -6.72 17.30
N MET A 174 3.64 -7.49 17.30
CA MET A 174 3.67 -8.87 17.80
C MET A 174 4.66 -9.75 17.03
N SER A 175 4.73 -9.62 15.71
CA SER A 175 5.69 -10.34 14.88
C SER A 175 7.13 -9.92 15.18
N ALA A 176 7.40 -8.63 15.33
CA ALA A 176 8.73 -8.13 15.68
C ALA A 176 9.21 -8.64 17.05
N VAL A 177 8.34 -8.62 18.08
CA VAL A 177 8.68 -9.13 19.41
C VAL A 177 8.81 -10.65 19.42
N SER A 178 7.99 -11.37 18.65
CA SER A 178 8.10 -12.83 18.48
C SER A 178 9.42 -13.23 17.82
N GLY A 179 9.91 -12.45 16.86
CA GLY A 179 11.23 -12.64 16.27
C GLY A 179 12.35 -12.54 17.31
N LEU A 180 12.24 -11.57 18.24
CA LEU A 180 13.20 -11.40 19.33
C LEU A 180 13.13 -12.52 20.39
N GLN A 181 11.95 -13.12 20.58
CA GLN A 181 11.74 -14.25 21.51
C GLN A 181 12.59 -15.48 21.13
N GLY A 182 12.87 -15.68 19.84
CA GLY A 182 13.65 -16.81 19.34
C GLY A 182 15.14 -16.77 19.73
N GLU A 183 15.69 -15.59 20.02
CA GLU A 183 17.11 -15.41 20.35
C GLU A 183 17.39 -15.34 21.86
N ILE A 184 16.39 -14.99 22.68
CA ILE A 184 16.57 -14.78 24.14
C ILE A 184 15.97 -15.97 24.92
N PRO A 185 16.81 -16.87 25.48
CA PRO A 185 16.32 -17.96 26.32
C PRO A 185 15.70 -17.41 27.61
N GLY A 186 14.44 -17.75 27.87
CA GLY A 186 13.68 -17.32 29.07
C GLY A 186 12.62 -16.24 28.81
N PHE A 187 12.46 -15.79 27.57
CA PHE A 187 11.39 -14.86 27.20
C PHE A 187 10.06 -15.61 27.05
N GLY A 188 9.27 -15.68 28.12
CA GLY A 188 7.98 -16.38 28.14
C GLY A 188 6.87 -15.65 27.38
N THR A 189 5.81 -16.36 26.99
CA THR A 189 4.65 -15.82 26.26
C THR A 189 4.00 -14.63 26.98
N ASN A 190 3.95 -14.65 28.30
CA ASN A 190 3.41 -13.55 29.10
C ASN A 190 4.25 -12.26 28.99
N ALA A 191 5.59 -12.39 28.97
CA ALA A 191 6.48 -11.25 28.81
C ALA A 191 6.37 -10.65 27.40
N LEU A 192 6.23 -11.48 26.38
CA LEU A 192 5.99 -11.05 24.99
C LEU A 192 4.74 -10.17 24.89
N VAL A 193 3.61 -10.63 25.44
CA VAL A 193 2.34 -9.87 25.38
C VAL A 193 2.48 -8.52 26.09
N ILE A 194 3.11 -8.49 27.27
CA ILE A 194 3.32 -7.25 28.03
C ILE A 194 4.22 -6.27 27.26
N VAL A 195 5.32 -6.75 26.68
CA VAL A 195 6.23 -5.91 25.89
C VAL A 195 5.54 -5.37 24.64
N SER A 196 4.75 -6.18 23.95
CA SER A 196 3.95 -5.73 22.80
C SER A 196 2.95 -4.64 23.18
N ILE A 197 2.25 -4.78 24.32
CA ILE A 197 1.32 -3.75 24.81
C ILE A 197 2.06 -2.44 25.11
N ILE A 198 3.21 -2.50 25.77
CA ILE A 198 4.03 -1.32 26.08
C ILE A 198 4.52 -0.65 24.79
N LEU A 199 5.00 -1.42 23.82
CA LEU A 199 5.44 -0.91 22.52
C LEU A 199 4.29 -0.25 21.75
N LEU A 200 3.11 -0.87 21.73
CA LEU A 200 1.92 -0.28 21.10
C LEU A 200 1.54 1.05 21.77
N LEU A 201 1.45 1.09 23.09
CA LEU A 201 1.14 2.33 23.83
C LEU A 201 2.19 3.43 23.53
N LEU A 202 3.46 3.07 23.48
CA LEU A 202 4.54 4.01 23.18
C LEU A 202 4.48 4.50 21.73
N LEU A 203 4.27 3.61 20.76
CA LEU A 203 4.14 3.96 19.34
C LEU A 203 2.93 4.88 19.10
N PHE A 204 1.76 4.53 19.63
CA PHE A 204 0.55 5.37 19.52
C PHE A 204 0.69 6.68 20.30
N SER A 205 1.41 6.68 21.42
CA SER A 205 1.71 7.91 22.16
C SER A 205 2.63 8.84 21.36
N ILE A 206 3.61 8.32 20.63
CA ILE A 206 4.50 9.11 19.76
C ILE A 206 3.74 9.69 18.56
N GLN A 207 2.74 8.98 18.02
CA GLN A 207 1.92 9.46 16.90
C GLN A 207 1.17 10.78 17.21
N ARG A 208 0.92 11.10 18.49
CA ARG A 208 0.29 12.37 18.91
C ARG A 208 1.09 13.63 18.51
N PHE A 209 2.40 13.49 18.28
CA PHE A 209 3.29 14.61 17.95
C PHE A 209 3.27 14.99 16.45
N GLY A 210 2.40 14.33 15.67
CA GLY A 210 2.16 14.61 14.25
C GLY A 210 2.79 13.55 13.35
N THR A 211 1.96 12.92 12.53
CA THR A 211 2.34 11.87 11.56
C THR A 211 3.47 12.32 10.63
N GLY A 212 3.47 13.59 10.23
CA GLY A 212 4.52 14.16 9.38
C GLY A 212 5.91 14.19 10.03
N LYS A 213 6.01 14.47 11.35
CA LYS A 213 7.29 14.47 12.07
C LYS A 213 7.76 13.05 12.38
N VAL A 214 6.84 12.16 12.70
CA VAL A 214 7.14 10.73 12.91
C VAL A 214 7.67 10.13 11.60
N GLY A 215 7.00 10.35 10.47
CA GLY A 215 7.47 9.85 9.16
C GLY A 215 8.88 10.31 8.79
N PHE A 216 9.27 11.53 9.19
CA PHE A 216 10.63 12.04 8.98
C PHE A 216 11.69 11.26 9.79
N MET A 217 11.37 10.84 11.03
CA MET A 217 12.28 10.03 11.84
C MET A 217 12.38 8.57 11.39
N PHE A 218 11.30 8.02 10.83
CA PHE A 218 11.26 6.63 10.37
C PHE A 218 11.95 6.41 9.03
N ALA A 219 11.92 7.40 8.12
CA ALA A 219 12.55 7.29 6.81
C ALA A 219 14.04 6.88 6.84
N PRO A 220 14.94 7.49 7.65
CA PRO A 220 16.35 7.07 7.72
C PRO A 220 16.53 5.67 8.32
N ILE A 221 15.68 5.28 9.28
CA ILE A 221 15.71 3.94 9.89
C ILE A 221 15.38 2.88 8.84
N LEU A 222 14.30 3.10 8.07
CA LEU A 222 13.90 2.20 6.98
C LEU A 222 14.97 2.14 5.89
N PHE A 223 15.55 3.28 5.52
CA PHE A 223 16.64 3.30 4.55
C PHE A 223 17.85 2.49 5.01
N LEU A 224 18.27 2.66 6.27
CA LEU A 224 19.39 1.91 6.83
C LEU A 224 19.08 0.41 6.90
N TRP A 225 17.84 0.06 7.20
CA TRP A 225 17.37 -1.33 7.21
C TRP A 225 17.36 -1.95 5.81
N PHE A 226 16.81 -1.27 4.80
CA PHE A 226 16.85 -1.72 3.40
C PHE A 226 18.28 -1.83 2.88
N PHE A 227 19.15 -0.88 3.25
CA PHE A 227 20.56 -0.92 2.90
C PHE A 227 21.24 -2.15 3.51
N SER A 228 20.93 -2.46 4.78
CA SER A 228 21.44 -3.65 5.47
C SER A 228 20.93 -4.94 4.81
N LEU A 229 19.64 -5.04 4.48
CA LEU A 229 19.08 -6.18 3.74
C LEU A 229 19.71 -6.34 2.36
N GLY A 230 19.91 -5.23 1.64
CA GLY A 230 20.55 -5.23 0.33
C GLY A 230 22.01 -5.68 0.42
N ALA A 231 22.76 -5.18 1.40
CA ALA A 231 24.14 -5.56 1.63
C ALA A 231 24.26 -7.05 2.01
N ILE A 232 23.42 -7.54 2.92
CA ILE A 232 23.37 -8.96 3.31
C ILE A 232 22.96 -9.81 2.11
N GLY A 233 21.96 -9.39 1.34
CA GLY A 233 21.50 -10.09 0.14
C GLY A 233 22.61 -10.22 -0.91
N ILE A 234 23.30 -9.12 -1.24
CA ILE A 234 24.43 -9.12 -2.17
C ILE A 234 25.56 -10.00 -1.64
N TYR A 235 25.91 -9.86 -0.36
CA TYR A 235 26.93 -10.69 0.27
C TYR A 235 26.60 -12.18 0.18
N ASN A 236 25.34 -12.55 0.40
CA ASN A 236 24.88 -13.94 0.36
C ASN A 236 24.90 -14.50 -1.07
N VAL A 237 24.50 -13.70 -2.07
CA VAL A 237 24.56 -14.08 -3.49
C VAL A 237 26.00 -14.29 -3.96
N VAL A 238 26.94 -13.45 -3.49
CA VAL A 238 28.36 -13.54 -3.88
C VAL A 238 29.09 -14.67 -3.16
N THR A 239 28.76 -14.94 -1.89
CA THR A 239 29.56 -15.82 -1.02
C THR A 239 29.00 -17.25 -0.92
N HIS A 240 27.66 -17.42 -0.90
CA HIS A 240 27.07 -18.70 -0.53
C HIS A 240 26.56 -19.55 -1.68
N ASP A 241 25.91 -18.99 -2.73
CA ASP A 241 25.66 -19.72 -4.00
C ASP A 241 24.82 -18.91 -5.03
N ILE A 242 25.16 -19.07 -6.32
CA ILE A 242 24.38 -18.58 -7.49
C ILE A 242 23.03 -19.33 -7.65
N THR A 243 22.77 -20.34 -6.84
CA THR A 243 21.55 -21.16 -6.87
C THR A 243 20.27 -20.33 -6.73
N VAL A 244 20.30 -19.19 -6.03
CA VAL A 244 19.14 -18.27 -5.94
C VAL A 244 18.71 -17.74 -7.32
N ILE A 245 19.64 -17.56 -8.26
CA ILE A 245 19.31 -17.13 -9.64
C ILE A 245 18.49 -18.21 -10.36
N ARG A 246 18.65 -19.50 -10.02
CA ARG A 246 17.83 -20.57 -10.59
C ARG A 246 16.36 -20.43 -10.18
N ALA A 247 16.06 -19.83 -9.02
CA ALA A 247 14.69 -19.57 -8.60
C ALA A 247 13.94 -18.58 -9.51
N LEU A 248 14.64 -17.81 -10.37
CA LEU A 248 14.00 -16.99 -11.39
C LEU A 248 13.35 -17.83 -12.50
N ASN A 249 13.65 -19.13 -12.60
CA ASN A 249 13.02 -19.98 -13.59
C ASN A 249 11.62 -20.41 -13.09
N PRO A 250 10.52 -20.06 -13.80
CA PRO A 250 9.16 -20.40 -13.39
C PRO A 250 8.89 -21.91 -13.45
N PHE A 251 9.78 -22.70 -14.07
CA PHE A 251 9.73 -24.16 -14.07
C PHE A 251 9.72 -24.75 -12.65
N TYR A 252 10.39 -24.11 -11.69
CA TYR A 252 10.38 -24.56 -10.29
C TYR A 252 9.01 -24.40 -9.64
N ILE A 253 8.19 -23.43 -10.07
CA ILE A 253 6.80 -23.28 -9.60
C ILE A 253 5.97 -24.48 -10.05
N TYR A 254 6.12 -24.90 -11.31
CA TYR A 254 5.38 -26.07 -11.82
C TYR A 254 5.77 -27.34 -11.06
N LEU A 255 7.06 -27.55 -10.81
CA LEU A 255 7.55 -28.67 -9.99
C LEU A 255 6.99 -28.63 -8.57
N PHE A 256 6.95 -27.44 -7.96
CA PHE A 256 6.40 -27.23 -6.63
C PHE A 256 4.91 -27.58 -6.54
N PHE A 257 4.10 -27.10 -7.49
CA PHE A 257 2.67 -27.42 -7.58
C PHE A 257 2.40 -28.89 -7.89
N LYS A 258 3.26 -29.53 -8.69
CA LYS A 258 3.14 -30.95 -9.02
C LYS A 258 3.42 -31.85 -7.80
N LYS A 259 4.34 -31.43 -6.92
CA LYS A 259 4.74 -32.20 -5.73
C LYS A 259 3.80 -31.95 -4.54
N ASN A 260 3.48 -30.69 -4.25
CA ASN A 260 2.79 -30.26 -3.04
C ASN A 260 1.45 -29.59 -3.35
N SER A 261 0.60 -30.22 -4.19
CA SER A 261 -0.55 -29.53 -4.79
C SER A 261 -1.45 -28.82 -3.76
N GLY A 262 -1.74 -29.43 -2.60
CA GLY A 262 -2.57 -28.79 -1.55
C GLY A 262 -1.88 -27.60 -0.86
N ASP A 263 -0.66 -27.82 -0.35
CA ASP A 263 0.08 -26.80 0.40
C ASP A 263 0.56 -25.66 -0.50
N ALA A 264 0.82 -25.93 -1.79
CA ALA A 264 1.16 -24.91 -2.78
C ALA A 264 0.01 -23.94 -3.04
N TRP A 265 -1.24 -24.42 -3.05
CA TRP A 265 -2.42 -23.54 -3.14
C TRP A 265 -2.60 -22.69 -1.88
N SER A 266 -2.37 -23.27 -0.70
CA SER A 266 -2.40 -22.54 0.58
C SER A 266 -1.32 -21.45 0.63
N ALA A 267 -0.09 -21.78 0.21
CA ALA A 267 1.03 -20.85 0.12
C ALA A 267 0.75 -19.72 -0.88
N LEU A 268 0.21 -20.02 -2.07
CA LEU A 268 -0.20 -19.01 -3.04
C LEU A 268 -1.29 -18.09 -2.47
N GLY A 269 -2.28 -18.64 -1.76
CA GLY A 269 -3.32 -17.87 -1.09
C GLY A 269 -2.76 -16.91 -0.05
N GLY A 270 -1.79 -17.35 0.76
CA GLY A 270 -1.05 -16.50 1.70
C GLY A 270 -0.29 -15.38 0.99
N CYS A 271 0.43 -15.71 -0.08
CA CYS A 271 1.14 -14.72 -0.90
C CYS A 271 0.18 -13.65 -1.44
N VAL A 272 -0.91 -14.07 -2.08
CA VAL A 272 -1.93 -13.15 -2.65
C VAL A 272 -2.51 -12.26 -1.56
N LEU A 273 -2.87 -12.82 -0.40
CA LEU A 273 -3.47 -12.07 0.70
C LEU A 273 -2.54 -10.97 1.21
N CYS A 274 -1.28 -11.32 1.52
CA CYS A 274 -0.28 -10.36 2.00
C CYS A 274 -0.02 -9.23 0.99
N ILE A 275 0.11 -9.59 -0.29
CA ILE A 275 0.31 -8.62 -1.38
C ILE A 275 -0.91 -7.70 -1.46
N THR A 276 -2.13 -8.25 -1.53
CA THR A 276 -3.35 -7.43 -1.63
C THR A 276 -3.56 -6.49 -0.45
N GLY A 277 -3.21 -6.90 0.78
CA GLY A 277 -3.27 -6.03 1.96
C GLY A 277 -2.39 -4.79 1.81
N THR A 278 -1.16 -4.95 1.32
CA THR A 278 -0.22 -3.82 1.15
C THR A 278 -0.52 -2.88 -0.01
N TYR A 279 -1.42 -3.26 -0.93
CA TYR A 279 -1.88 -2.39 -2.01
C TYR A 279 -3.27 -1.77 -1.76
N CYS A 280 -3.86 -2.02 -0.59
CA CYS A 280 -5.18 -1.48 -0.20
C CYS A 280 -5.10 -0.17 0.60
N HIS A 281 -3.89 0.28 0.97
CA HIS A 281 -3.63 1.56 1.62
C HIS A 281 -3.42 2.72 0.65
#